data_AF-A0AAD8AL85-F1
#
_entry.id   AF-A0AAD8AL85-F1
#
_cell.length_a   1.000
_cell.length_b   1.000
_cell.length_c   1.000
_cell.angle_alpha   90.00
_cell.angle_beta   90.00
_cell.angle_gamma   90.00
#
_symmetry.space_group_name_H-M   'P 1'
#
loop_
_entity.id
_entity.type
_entity.pdbx_description
1 polymer ?
#
loop_
_entity_poly.entity_id
_entity_poly.type
_entity_poly.pdbx_seq_one_letter_code
_entity_poly.pdbx_strand_id
1 'polypeptide(L)'
;MGVMHGDEIEYVFGHPLNMSIDYNENERDLSLRMMEIYARFALTGRPMADEGDWPPYTKEHPKYYILNADTFGTGRGPRTKYCTFWNDFLPQLANHPERDYACAREPTCGTNSLVDLHHYRAALAMLPSSKLSRPSMRIQLIKLNTHAYHGHK
;
A
#
# COMPACT_ATOMS: atom_id res chain seq x y z
N MET A 1 -14.41 -2.14 5.69
CA MET A 1 -12.94 -2.20 5.66
C MET A 1 -12.50 -2.16 4.20
N GLY A 2 -11.35 -1.57 3.88
CA GLY A 2 -10.78 -1.59 2.52
C GLY A 2 -9.93 -2.86 2.31
N VAL A 3 -8.86 -2.75 1.52
CA VAL A 3 -7.82 -3.79 1.44
C VAL A 3 -6.93 -3.68 2.67
N MET A 4 -6.87 -4.74 3.47
CA MET A 4 -6.07 -4.81 4.68
C MET A 4 -4.64 -5.24 4.37
N HIS A 5 -3.71 -4.89 5.27
CA HIS A 5 -2.33 -5.35 5.17
C HIS A 5 -2.29 -6.88 5.28
N GLY A 6 -1.68 -7.54 4.30
CA GLY A 6 -1.54 -9.00 4.26
C GLY A 6 -2.66 -9.70 3.48
N ASP A 7 -3.69 -8.99 3.02
CA ASP A 7 -4.75 -9.60 2.19
C ASP A 7 -4.16 -10.18 0.89
N GLU A 8 -3.03 -9.67 0.39
CA GLU A 8 -2.38 -10.21 -0.81
C GLU A 8 -1.86 -11.65 -0.64
N ILE A 9 -1.56 -12.06 0.59
CA ILE A 9 -0.85 -13.31 0.88
C ILE A 9 -1.68 -14.50 0.42
N GLU A 10 -2.99 -14.51 0.70
CA GLU A 10 -3.88 -15.61 0.32
C GLU A 10 -3.94 -15.81 -1.21
N TYR A 11 -3.87 -14.73 -1.98
CA TYR A 11 -3.87 -14.78 -3.45
C TYR A 11 -2.53 -15.23 -4.02
N VAL A 12 -1.41 -14.78 -3.44
CA VAL A 12 -0.07 -15.19 -3.85
C VAL A 12 0.16 -16.69 -3.64
N PHE A 13 -0.44 -17.28 -2.60
CA PHE A 13 -0.32 -18.70 -2.30
C PHE A 13 -1.45 -19.58 -2.88
N GLY A 14 -2.33 -19.04 -3.71
CA GLY A 14 -3.34 -19.85 -4.39
C GLY A 14 -4.53 -20.26 -3.50
N HIS A 15 -4.76 -19.59 -2.37
CA HIS A 15 -5.89 -19.91 -1.48
C HIS A 15 -7.25 -19.82 -2.20
N PRO A 16 -7.48 -18.83 -3.09
CA PRO A 16 -8.68 -18.78 -3.93
C PRO A 16 -8.87 -19.97 -4.87
N LEU A 17 -7.88 -20.82 -5.12
CA LEU A 17 -8.06 -22.02 -5.95
C LEU A 17 -8.68 -23.19 -5.19
N ASN A 18 -8.78 -23.08 -3.86
CA ASN A 18 -9.50 -24.06 -3.08
C ASN A 18 -11.01 -23.91 -3.31
N MET A 19 -11.62 -24.90 -3.97
CA MET A 19 -13.05 -24.93 -4.26
C MET A 19 -13.91 -25.15 -3.00
N SER A 20 -13.32 -25.55 -1.87
CA SER A 20 -14.02 -25.65 -0.59
C SER A 20 -14.22 -24.31 0.11
N ILE A 21 -13.69 -23.22 -0.45
CA ILE A 21 -13.75 -21.87 0.12
C ILE A 21 -14.45 -20.95 -0.88
N ASP A 22 -15.35 -20.11 -0.35
CA ASP A 22 -16.14 -19.19 -1.14
C ASP A 22 -15.29 -18.00 -1.62
N TYR A 23 -14.76 -18.12 -2.84
CA TYR A 23 -14.20 -17.04 -3.65
C TYR A 23 -14.97 -16.95 -4.97
N ASN A 24 -15.15 -15.73 -5.47
CA ASN A 24 -15.73 -15.50 -6.78
C ASN A 24 -14.72 -15.80 -7.90
N GLU A 25 -15.19 -15.98 -9.13
CA GLU A 25 -14.34 -16.34 -10.28
C GLU A 25 -13.24 -15.30 -10.54
N ASN A 26 -13.53 -14.00 -10.43
CA ASN A 26 -12.55 -12.93 -10.62
C ASN A 26 -11.41 -13.00 -9.58
N GLU A 27 -11.70 -13.38 -8.34
CA GLU A 27 -10.71 -13.57 -7.28
C GLU A 27 -9.82 -14.79 -7.54
N ARG A 28 -10.38 -15.86 -8.13
CA ARG A 28 -9.62 -17.04 -8.55
C ARG A 28 -8.68 -16.69 -9.70
N ASP A 29 -9.18 -15.96 -10.70
CA ASP A 29 -8.39 -15.47 -11.82
C ASP A 29 -7.29 -14.50 -11.37
N LEU A 30 -7.58 -13.63 -10.41
CA LEU A 30 -6.58 -12.76 -9.78
C LEU A 30 -5.47 -13.58 -9.14
N SER A 31 -5.82 -14.63 -8.40
CA SER A 31 -4.83 -15.50 -7.74
C SER A 31 -3.95 -16.24 -8.75
N LEU A 32 -4.54 -16.82 -9.80
CA LEU A 32 -3.78 -17.44 -10.90
C LEU A 32 -2.79 -16.45 -11.51
N ARG A 33 -3.25 -15.24 -11.80
CA ARG A 33 -2.42 -14.18 -12.39
C ARG A 33 -1.29 -13.75 -11.46
N MET A 34 -1.55 -13.59 -10.17
CA MET A 34 -0.53 -13.29 -9.18
C MET A 34 0.54 -14.38 -9.13
N MET A 35 0.13 -15.64 -9.02
CA MET A 35 1.07 -16.76 -9.00
C MET A 35 1.91 -16.82 -10.27
N GLU A 36 1.30 -16.61 -11.45
CA GLU A 36 2.04 -16.56 -12.72
C GLU A 36 3.09 -15.44 -12.70
N ILE A 37 2.69 -14.22 -12.33
CA ILE A 37 3.58 -13.05 -12.26
C ILE A 37 4.78 -13.33 -11.34
N TYR A 38 4.53 -13.88 -10.15
CA TYR A 38 5.57 -14.20 -9.17
C TYR A 38 6.48 -15.33 -9.66
N ALA A 39 5.92 -16.40 -10.22
CA ALA A 39 6.69 -17.53 -10.75
C ALA A 39 7.58 -17.10 -11.93
N ARG A 40 7.06 -16.30 -12.86
CA ARG A 40 7.82 -15.76 -14.00
C ARG A 40 8.92 -14.83 -13.55
N PHE A 41 8.65 -13.96 -12.57
CA PHE A 41 9.66 -13.10 -11.99
C PHE A 41 10.78 -13.90 -11.33
N ALA A 42 10.44 -14.93 -10.54
CA ALA A 42 11.43 -15.81 -9.92
C ALA A 42 12.28 -16.56 -10.96
N LEU A 43 11.67 -17.02 -12.07
CA LEU A 43 12.35 -17.80 -13.10
C LEU A 43 13.22 -16.95 -14.04
N THR A 44 12.75 -15.77 -14.42
CA THR A 44 13.33 -14.98 -15.53
C THR A 44 13.71 -13.55 -15.15
N GLY A 45 13.35 -13.09 -13.95
CA GLY A 45 13.41 -11.67 -13.57
C GLY A 45 12.36 -10.79 -14.26
N ARG A 46 11.48 -11.37 -15.09
CA ARG A 46 10.44 -10.66 -15.86
C ARG A 46 9.05 -11.15 -15.47
N PRO A 47 8.19 -10.29 -14.89
CA PRO A 47 6.84 -10.70 -14.47
C PRO A 47 5.86 -10.89 -15.64
N MET A 48 6.13 -10.29 -16.80
CA MET A 48 5.28 -10.32 -18.00
C MET A 48 6.06 -10.85 -19.19
N ALA A 49 5.36 -11.31 -20.23
CA ALA A 49 5.98 -11.75 -21.48
C ALA A 49 6.58 -10.59 -22.28
N ASP A 50 5.84 -9.48 -22.37
CA ASP A 50 6.30 -8.23 -22.95
C ASP A 50 6.71 -7.26 -21.85
N GLU A 51 7.90 -6.66 -21.99
CA GLU A 51 8.39 -5.64 -21.06
C GLU A 51 7.73 -4.27 -21.29
N GLY A 52 7.12 -4.04 -22.45
CA GLY A 52 6.45 -2.78 -22.80
C GLY A 52 5.29 -2.42 -21.85
N ASP A 53 4.56 -3.45 -21.40
CA ASP A 53 3.37 -3.26 -20.55
C ASP A 53 3.73 -2.98 -19.09
N TRP A 54 4.84 -3.52 -18.59
CA TRP A 54 5.30 -3.32 -17.22
C TRP A 54 6.83 -3.22 -17.16
N PRO A 55 7.40 -2.04 -17.51
CA PRO A 55 8.83 -1.84 -17.52
C PRO A 55 9.39 -1.78 -16.09
N PRO A 56 10.71 -1.98 -15.92
CA PRO A 56 11.39 -1.73 -14.65
C PRO A 56 11.15 -0.30 -14.17
N TYR A 57 10.98 -0.16 -12.86
CA TYR A 57 10.78 1.10 -12.19
C TYR A 57 12.05 1.96 -12.25
N THR A 58 11.89 3.23 -12.62
CA THR A 58 12.94 4.24 -12.48
C THR A 58 12.35 5.51 -11.85
N LYS A 59 13.22 6.40 -11.33
CA LYS A 59 12.76 7.67 -10.74
C LYS A 59 12.10 8.57 -11.78
N GLU A 60 12.57 8.52 -13.02
CA GLU A 60 12.09 9.28 -14.17
C GLU A 60 10.75 8.72 -14.68
N HIS A 61 10.63 7.39 -14.68
CA HIS A 61 9.46 6.64 -15.13
C HIS A 61 8.92 5.73 -14.01
N PRO A 62 8.29 6.29 -12.97
CA PRO A 62 7.85 5.53 -11.80
C PRO A 62 6.55 4.76 -12.08
N LYS A 63 6.60 3.79 -13.00
CA LYS A 63 5.46 2.94 -13.35
C LYS A 63 5.30 1.80 -12.34
N TYR A 64 4.05 1.48 -12.02
CA TYR A 64 3.69 0.34 -11.19
C TYR A 64 2.52 -0.41 -11.84
N TYR A 65 2.35 -1.67 -11.46
CA TYR A 65 1.26 -2.51 -11.95
C TYR A 65 0.15 -2.63 -10.90
N ILE A 66 -1.09 -2.59 -11.36
CA ILE A 66 -2.29 -2.71 -10.52
C ILE A 66 -2.80 -4.14 -10.66
N LEU A 67 -2.82 -4.85 -9.52
CA LEU A 67 -3.43 -6.16 -9.38
C LEU A 67 -4.77 -6.00 -8.68
N ASN A 68 -5.83 -6.24 -9.43
CA ASN A 68 -7.20 -6.15 -8.94
C ASN A 68 -8.08 -7.15 -9.72
N ALA A 69 -9.14 -7.63 -9.07
CA ALA A 69 -10.00 -8.69 -9.59
C ALA A 69 -10.84 -8.20 -10.79
N ASP A 70 -11.23 -6.92 -10.80
CA ASP A 70 -12.11 -6.35 -11.82
C ASP A 70 -11.33 -5.59 -12.91
N THR A 71 -10.21 -4.96 -12.52
CA THR A 71 -9.42 -4.11 -13.43
C THR A 71 -7.92 -4.36 -13.25
N PHE A 72 -7.16 -4.27 -14.33
CA PHE A 72 -5.72 -4.41 -14.31
C PHE A 72 -5.07 -3.42 -15.27
N GLY A 73 -3.80 -3.13 -15.05
CA GLY A 73 -3.03 -2.23 -15.91
C GLY A 73 -1.91 -1.56 -15.14
N THR A 74 -1.37 -0.48 -15.71
CA THR A 74 -0.30 0.29 -15.08
C THR A 74 -0.77 1.65 -14.60
N GLY A 75 -0.15 2.10 -13.51
CA GLY A 75 -0.23 3.47 -13.03
C GLY A 75 1.15 4.11 -12.99
N ARG A 76 1.20 5.40 -12.66
CA ARG A 76 2.44 6.18 -12.49
C ARG A 76 2.46 6.89 -11.15
N GLY A 77 3.60 6.86 -10.47
CA GLY A 77 3.84 7.62 -9.24
C GLY A 77 2.91 7.21 -8.10
N PRO A 78 3.12 6.04 -7.46
CA PRO A 78 2.26 5.59 -6.38
C PRO A 78 2.33 6.60 -5.23
N ARG A 79 1.19 7.23 -4.92
CA ARG A 79 1.03 8.21 -3.83
C ARG A 79 2.08 9.34 -3.81
N THR A 80 2.62 9.77 -4.96
CA THR A 80 3.75 10.72 -5.04
C THR A 80 3.58 11.94 -4.15
N LYS A 81 2.41 12.59 -4.15
CA LYS A 81 2.15 13.78 -3.30
C LYS A 81 2.38 13.50 -1.80
N TYR A 82 1.92 12.35 -1.31
CA TYR A 82 2.08 11.97 0.09
C TYR A 82 3.53 11.54 0.39
N CYS A 83 4.16 10.79 -0.51
CA CYS A 83 5.55 10.38 -0.34
C CYS A 83 6.50 11.59 -0.32
N THR A 84 6.30 12.59 -1.18
CA THR A 84 7.04 13.87 -1.15
C THR A 84 6.84 14.60 0.17
N PHE A 85 5.61 14.64 0.70
CA PHE A 85 5.37 15.23 2.02
C PHE A 85 6.19 14.54 3.12
N TRP A 86 6.14 13.21 3.20
CA TRP A 86 6.82 12.46 4.25
C TRP A 86 8.34 12.41 4.11
N ASN A 87 8.84 12.31 2.87
CA ASN A 87 10.27 12.12 2.62
C ASN A 87 11.02 13.44 2.47
N ASP A 88 10.38 14.48 1.94
CA ASP A 88 11.06 15.72 1.60
C ASP A 88 10.65 16.86 2.55
N PHE A 89 9.35 17.06 2.74
CA PHE A 89 8.84 18.21 3.50
C PHE A 89 8.96 18.04 5.02
N LEU A 90 8.52 16.90 5.55
CA LEU A 90 8.50 16.67 7.00
C LEU A 90 9.90 16.67 7.65
N PRO A 91 10.94 16.09 7.03
CA PRO A 91 12.30 16.18 7.56
C PRO A 91 12.85 17.62 7.57
N GLN A 92 12.45 18.48 6.64
CA GLN A 92 12.84 19.90 6.64
C GLN A 92 12.25 20.65 7.84
N LEU A 93 11.03 20.32 8.25
CA LEU A 93 10.42 20.87 9.46
C LEU A 93 11.15 20.42 10.72
N ALA A 94 11.53 19.15 10.81
CA ALA A 94 12.23 18.60 11.97
C ALA A 94 13.64 19.17 12.16
N ASN A 95 14.33 19.49 11.05
CA ASN A 95 15.68 20.03 11.06
C ASN A 95 15.73 21.55 11.20
N HIS A 96 14.58 22.23 11.25
CA HIS A 96 14.53 23.63 11.59
C HIS A 96 14.59 23.73 13.12
N PRO A 97 15.69 24.18 13.74
CA PRO A 97 15.66 24.50 15.15
C PRO A 97 14.57 25.54 15.32
N GLU A 98 13.65 25.24 16.23
CA GLU A 98 12.67 26.18 16.74
C GLU A 98 13.43 27.50 17.00
N ARG A 99 13.22 28.51 16.15
CA ARG A 99 13.62 29.85 16.56
C ARG A 99 12.68 30.14 17.71
N ASP A 100 13.25 30.10 18.91
CA ASP A 100 12.66 30.49 20.17
C ASP A 100 11.32 31.18 19.97
N TYR A 101 10.23 30.50 20.34
CA TYR A 101 8.96 31.17 20.57
C TYR A 101 9.19 32.20 21.68
N ALA A 102 9.70 33.38 21.30
CA ALA A 102 9.93 34.54 22.15
C ALA A 102 8.62 35.08 22.73
N CYS A 103 7.47 34.49 22.36
CA CYS A 103 6.19 34.77 22.98
C CYS A 103 6.03 34.14 24.38
N ALA A 104 6.95 33.26 24.82
CA ALA A 104 6.88 32.66 26.17
C ALA A 104 7.47 33.56 27.28
N ARG A 105 7.91 34.79 26.97
CA ARG A 105 8.45 35.75 27.96
C ARG A 105 7.56 36.96 28.26
N GLU A 106 6.30 36.95 27.85
CA GLU A 106 5.32 37.92 28.37
C GLU A 106 4.45 37.30 29.48
N PRO A 107 4.40 37.88 30.70
CA PRO A 107 3.75 37.28 31.87
C PRO A 107 2.21 37.42 31.88
N THR A 108 1.53 37.46 30.73
CA THR A 108 0.08 37.76 30.68
C THR A 108 -0.76 36.90 29.74
N CYS A 109 -0.59 35.57 29.75
CA CYS A 109 -1.70 34.71 29.35
C CYS A 109 -1.89 33.59 30.36
N GLY A 110 -2.88 33.82 31.23
CA GLY A 110 -3.18 33.02 32.39
C GLY A 110 -3.56 31.59 32.04
N THR A 111 -3.23 30.72 32.97
CA THR A 111 -3.72 29.36 33.12
C THR A 111 -5.25 29.31 32.95
N ASN A 112 -5.73 28.41 32.12
CA ASN A 112 -6.95 27.67 32.43
C ASN A 112 -6.78 26.22 32.00
N SER A 113 -6.73 25.38 33.02
CA SER A 113 -6.72 23.93 32.95
C SER A 113 -8.16 23.41 32.72
N LEU A 114 -8.23 22.21 32.11
CA LEU A 114 -9.34 21.26 32.08
C LEU A 114 -10.54 21.52 31.14
N VAL A 115 -10.65 20.71 30.08
CA VAL A 115 -11.91 20.00 29.76
C VAL A 115 -11.59 18.55 29.33
N ASP A 116 -12.05 17.63 30.18
CA ASP A 116 -12.28 16.18 30.04
C ASP A 116 -12.28 15.55 28.63
N LEU A 117 -11.42 14.54 28.45
CA LEU A 117 -11.46 13.58 27.35
C LEU A 117 -11.92 12.21 27.88
N HIS A 118 -13.22 12.07 28.16
CA HIS A 118 -13.76 10.81 28.68
C HIS A 118 -15.12 10.41 28.12
N HIS A 119 -15.37 10.54 26.81
CA HIS A 119 -16.60 9.99 26.23
C HIS A 119 -16.42 9.51 24.79
N TYR A 120 -15.92 8.28 24.60
CA TYR A 120 -16.31 7.42 23.47
C TYR A 120 -16.20 5.92 23.86
N ARG A 121 -17.24 5.41 24.53
CA ARG A 121 -17.57 3.98 24.50
C ARG A 121 -18.42 3.74 23.26
N ALA A 122 -17.85 3.17 22.20
CA ALA A 122 -18.62 2.62 21.09
C ALA A 122 -18.82 1.12 21.32
N ALA A 123 -20.09 0.71 21.39
CA ALA A 123 -20.53 -0.66 21.55
C ALA A 123 -20.15 -1.50 20.33
N LEU A 124 -19.54 -2.66 20.57
CA LEU A 124 -19.30 -3.69 19.58
C LEU A 124 -20.59 -4.53 19.45
N ALA A 125 -21.45 -4.19 18.48
CA ALA A 125 -22.51 -5.08 18.05
C ALA A 125 -21.94 -6.02 16.99
N MET A 126 -21.84 -7.31 17.31
CA MET A 126 -21.57 -8.36 16.32
C MET A 126 -22.78 -8.49 15.41
N LEU A 127 -22.62 -8.14 14.13
CA LEU A 127 -23.58 -8.51 13.08
C LEU A 127 -23.15 -9.84 12.44
N PRO A 128 -24.11 -10.67 12.00
CA PRO A 128 -23.81 -11.99 11.44
C PRO A 128 -23.07 -11.87 10.10
N SER A 129 -21.92 -12.55 10.01
CA SER A 129 -21.16 -12.78 8.78
C SER A 129 -21.95 -13.61 7.77
N SER A 130 -22.79 -12.96 6.99
CA SER A 130 -23.21 -13.53 5.71
C SER A 130 -23.36 -12.40 4.70
N LYS A 131 -22.49 -12.43 3.67
CA LYS A 131 -22.51 -11.57 2.48
C LYS A 131 -21.94 -10.16 2.64
N LEU A 132 -20.73 -10.04 3.19
CA LEU A 132 -19.88 -8.89 2.83
C LEU A 132 -19.12 -9.28 1.56
N SER A 133 -19.60 -8.85 0.40
CA SER A 133 -18.79 -8.86 -0.83
C SER A 133 -17.50 -8.13 -0.48
N ARG A 134 -16.37 -8.85 -0.51
CA ARG A 134 -15.07 -8.27 -0.20
C ARG A 134 -14.85 -7.09 -1.16
N PRO A 135 -14.40 -5.92 -0.66
CA PRO A 135 -14.08 -4.81 -1.56
C PRO A 135 -12.99 -5.27 -2.52
N SER A 136 -13.16 -4.93 -3.79
CA SER A 136 -12.24 -5.28 -4.88
C SER A 136 -10.77 -5.04 -4.48
N MET A 137 -10.01 -6.12 -4.35
CA MET A 137 -8.61 -6.10 -3.93
C MET A 137 -7.80 -5.24 -4.90
N ARG A 138 -6.97 -4.30 -4.42
CA ARG A 138 -6.11 -3.47 -5.25
C ARG A 138 -4.71 -3.41 -4.68
N ILE A 139 -3.80 -4.19 -5.25
CA ILE A 139 -2.39 -4.23 -4.89
C ILE A 139 -1.56 -3.53 -5.97
N GLN A 140 -0.52 -2.82 -5.56
CA GLN A 140 0.38 -2.09 -6.45
C GLN A 140 1.76 -2.72 -6.37
N LEU A 141 2.26 -3.25 -7.49
CA LEU A 141 3.59 -3.84 -7.56
C LEU A 141 4.56 -2.96 -8.37
N ILE A 142 5.78 -2.86 -7.86
CA ILE A 142 6.88 -2.15 -8.49
C ILE A 142 7.91 -3.18 -8.94
N LYS A 143 8.23 -3.21 -10.24
CA LYS A 143 9.29 -4.07 -10.79
C LYS A 143 10.63 -3.37 -10.58
N LEU A 144 11.51 -3.92 -9.74
CA LEU A 144 12.86 -3.38 -9.56
C LEU A 144 13.83 -3.99 -10.58
N ASN A 145 14.89 -3.25 -10.94
CA ASN A 145 15.90 -3.73 -11.88
C ASN A 145 16.77 -4.81 -11.21
N THR A 146 16.72 -6.03 -11.74
CA THR A 146 17.47 -7.18 -11.23
C THR A 146 18.93 -7.20 -11.68
N HIS A 147 19.31 -6.43 -12.72
CA HIS A 147 20.69 -6.34 -13.19
C HIS A 147 21.63 -5.60 -12.22
N ALA A 148 21.10 -4.90 -11.21
CA ALA A 148 21.91 -4.17 -10.23
C ALA A 148 22.58 -5.09 -9.18
N TYR A 149 22.29 -6.40 -9.16
CA TYR A 149 22.80 -7.33 -8.15
C TYR A 149 23.97 -8.23 -8.61
N HIS A 150 24.47 -8.09 -9.84
CA HIS A 150 25.61 -8.86 -10.35
C HIS A 150 26.95 -8.10 -10.29
N GLY A 151 27.21 -7.42 -9.18
CA GLY A 151 28.46 -6.66 -9.00
C GLY A 151 28.87 -6.51 -7.56
N HIS A 152 29.12 -7.62 -6.86
CA HIS A 152 30.03 -7.71 -5.70
C HIS A 152 30.24 -9.20 -5.39
N LYS A 153 31.24 -9.79 -6.04
CA LYS A 153 31.97 -10.96 -5.55
C LYS A 153 33.45 -10.63 -5.59
#